data_AF-A0A7L0FSW7-F1
#
_entry.id   AF-A0A7L0FSW7-F1
#
_cell.length_a   1.000
_cell.length_b   1.000
_cell.length_c   1.000
_cell.angle_alpha   90.00
_cell.angle_beta   90.00
_cell.angle_gamma   90.00
#
_symmetry.space_group_name_H-M   'P 1'
#
loop_
_entity.id
_entity.type
_entity.pdbx_description
1 polymer ?
#
loop_
_entity_poly.entity_id
_entity_poly.type
_entity_poly.pdbx_seq_one_letter_code
_entity_poly.pdbx_strand_id
1 'polypeptide(L)'
;MAPGPRPSAAEAYRPNSYVSLPAELDPDTYDASPEKRRAEAERLAIRARLKRQYQLQLNNPNPPAIIEDPALIRWAYARTQNVYPTFRPTPKTSFLGAVFALGPILFWIAAFKVER
;
A
#
# COMPACT_ATOMS: atom_id res chain seq x y z
N MET A 1 16.62 -20.48 -39.54
CA MET A 1 15.82 -19.57 -38.70
C MET A 1 16.55 -19.42 -37.38
N ALA A 2 17.21 -18.29 -37.13
CA ALA A 2 17.94 -18.10 -35.88
C ALA A 2 16.94 -17.96 -34.72
N PRO A 3 17.18 -18.59 -33.56
CA PRO A 3 16.32 -18.39 -32.39
C PRO A 3 16.41 -16.91 -31.98
N GLY A 4 15.25 -16.30 -31.67
CA GLY A 4 15.18 -14.91 -31.22
C GLY A 4 15.97 -14.66 -29.92
N PRO A 5 16.13 -13.39 -29.52
CA PRO A 5 16.85 -13.04 -28.29
C PRO A 5 16.22 -13.72 -27.07
N ARG A 6 17.07 -14.19 -26.14
CA ARG A 6 16.61 -14.81 -24.88
C ARG A 6 15.90 -13.76 -24.03
N PRO A 7 14.79 -14.11 -23.34
CA PRO A 7 14.11 -13.18 -22.45
C PRO A 7 15.03 -12.72 -21.33
N SER A 8 14.86 -11.46 -20.90
CA SER A 8 15.65 -10.90 -19.80
C SER A 8 15.33 -11.59 -18.47
N ALA A 9 16.26 -11.57 -17.50
CA ALA A 9 16.02 -12.18 -16.18
C ALA A 9 14.80 -11.57 -15.46
N ALA A 10 14.52 -10.29 -15.72
CA ALA A 10 13.33 -9.58 -15.24
C ALA A 10 12.04 -10.11 -15.89
N GLU A 11 12.05 -10.39 -17.20
CA GLU A 11 10.91 -10.99 -17.91
C GLU A 11 10.67 -12.45 -17.51
N ALA A 12 11.73 -13.18 -17.16
CA ALA A 12 11.63 -14.54 -16.65
C ALA A 12 11.06 -14.55 -15.22
N TYR A 13 11.32 -13.51 -14.43
CA TYR A 13 10.76 -13.36 -13.10
C TYR A 13 9.27 -12.98 -13.18
N ARG A 14 8.41 -13.76 -12.54
CA ARG A 14 6.96 -13.53 -12.52
C ARG A 14 6.54 -13.00 -11.14
N PRO A 15 6.51 -11.67 -10.93
CA PRO A 15 6.04 -11.11 -9.67
C PRO A 15 4.56 -11.45 -9.48
N ASN A 16 4.13 -11.53 -8.23
CA ASN A 16 2.73 -11.74 -7.87
C ASN A 16 2.29 -10.75 -6.78
N SER A 17 1.00 -10.74 -6.44
CA SER A 17 0.45 -9.81 -5.44
C SER A 17 1.10 -9.91 -4.05
N TYR A 18 1.75 -11.03 -3.74
CA TYR A 18 2.39 -11.32 -2.47
C TYR A 18 3.94 -11.30 -2.55
N VAL A 19 4.50 -11.29 -3.75
CA VAL A 19 5.94 -11.36 -4.03
C VAL A 19 6.27 -10.33 -5.09
N SER A 20 6.82 -9.21 -4.65
CA SER A 20 7.24 -8.10 -5.51
C SER A 20 8.47 -8.45 -6.35
N LEU A 21 8.66 -7.72 -7.44
CA LEU A 21 9.89 -7.76 -8.23
C LEU A 21 11.09 -7.32 -7.36
N PRO A 22 12.19 -8.10 -7.31
CA PRO A 22 13.43 -7.66 -6.67
C PRO A 22 13.96 -6.38 -7.31
N ALA A 23 14.53 -5.49 -6.49
CA ALA A 23 15.01 -4.21 -6.97
C ALA A 23 16.14 -4.35 -8.00
N GLU A 24 16.95 -5.41 -7.92
CA GLU A 24 18.03 -5.69 -8.86
C GLU A 24 17.53 -6.14 -10.23
N LEU A 25 16.30 -6.67 -10.30
CA LEU A 25 15.67 -7.08 -11.56
C LEU A 25 14.79 -5.97 -12.15
N ASP A 26 14.47 -4.94 -11.37
CA ASP A 26 13.69 -3.81 -11.84
C ASP A 26 14.53 -2.93 -12.81
N PRO A 27 14.16 -2.84 -14.10
CA PRO A 27 14.86 -1.99 -15.05
C PRO A 27 14.89 -0.53 -14.62
N ASP A 28 13.84 -0.08 -13.92
CA ASP A 28 13.73 1.30 -13.46
C ASP A 28 14.82 1.61 -12.42
N THR A 29 15.34 0.64 -11.67
CA THR A 29 16.42 0.85 -10.67
C THR A 29 17.65 1.51 -11.30
N TYR A 30 18.00 1.11 -12.51
CA TYR A 30 19.21 1.58 -13.21
C TYR A 30 18.98 2.83 -14.05
N ASP A 31 17.76 3.37 -14.10
CA ASP A 31 17.51 4.64 -14.79
C ASP A 31 18.29 5.78 -14.11
N ALA A 32 19.17 6.41 -14.89
CA ALA A 32 20.01 7.53 -14.50
C ALA A 32 19.52 8.87 -15.08
N SER A 33 18.28 8.93 -15.55
CA SER A 33 17.64 10.14 -16.07
C SER A 33 17.74 11.30 -15.07
N PRO A 34 17.89 12.55 -15.56
CA PRO A 34 18.00 13.72 -14.69
C PRO A 34 16.73 13.96 -13.87
N GLU A 35 15.56 13.61 -14.40
CA GLU A 35 14.28 13.76 -13.71
C GLU A 35 14.17 12.82 -12.51
N LYS A 36 14.52 11.54 -12.69
CA LYS A 36 14.52 10.57 -11.59
C LYS A 36 15.48 10.95 -10.48
N ARG A 37 16.69 11.42 -10.83
CA ARG A 37 17.66 11.96 -9.85
C ARG A 37 17.11 13.15 -9.05
N ARG A 38 16.37 14.06 -9.70
CA ARG A 38 15.69 15.17 -9.01
C ARG A 38 14.62 14.66 -8.04
N ALA A 39 13.76 13.74 -8.49
CA ALA A 39 12.73 13.15 -7.64
C ALA A 39 13.31 12.39 -6.44
N GLU A 40 14.42 11.66 -6.62
CA GLU A 40 15.14 10.99 -5.54
C GLU A 40 15.74 11.99 -4.55
N ALA A 41 16.36 13.06 -5.03
CA ALA A 41 16.90 14.12 -4.19
C ALA A 41 15.81 14.82 -3.35
N GLU A 42 14.65 15.10 -3.96
CA GLU A 42 13.49 15.66 -3.26
C GLU A 42 12.95 14.70 -2.19
N ARG A 43 12.78 13.42 -2.52
CA ARG A 43 12.38 12.37 -1.55
C ARG A 43 13.37 12.26 -0.40
N LEU A 44 14.68 12.30 -0.70
CA LEU A 44 15.73 12.28 0.31
C LEU A 44 15.69 13.51 1.21
N ALA A 45 15.48 14.70 0.63
CA ALA A 45 15.36 15.95 1.39
C ALA A 45 14.18 15.91 2.37
N ILE A 46 13.02 15.42 1.92
CA ILE A 46 11.84 15.21 2.78
C ILE A 46 12.16 14.21 3.89
N ARG A 47 12.76 13.05 3.55
CA ARG A 47 13.14 12.02 4.52
C ARG A 47 14.11 12.57 5.57
N ALA A 48 15.13 13.31 5.15
CA ALA A 48 16.13 13.90 6.03
C ALA A 48 15.51 14.94 6.97
N ARG A 49 14.62 15.79 6.45
CA ARG A 49 13.88 16.78 7.25
C ARG A 49 13.03 16.11 8.34
N LEU A 50 12.26 15.08 7.98
CA LEU A 50 11.41 14.34 8.93
C LEU A 50 12.26 13.61 9.98
N LYS A 51 13.36 12.96 9.56
CA LYS A 51 14.30 12.30 10.47
C LYS A 51 14.91 13.27 11.48
N ARG A 52 15.35 14.45 11.00
CA ARG A 52 15.90 15.51 11.87
C ARG A 52 14.87 15.97 12.90
N GLN A 53 13.63 16.21 12.48
CA GLN A 53 12.55 16.63 13.38
C GLN A 53 12.33 15.59 14.50
N TYR A 54 12.25 14.32 14.15
CA TYR A 54 12.09 13.24 15.11
C TYR A 54 13.29 13.15 16.08
N GLN A 55 14.51 13.20 15.55
CA GLN A 55 15.72 13.15 16.37
C GLN A 55 15.84 14.32 17.35
N LEU A 56 15.39 15.52 16.98
CA LEU A 56 15.38 16.68 17.90
C LEU A 56 14.41 16.48 19.07
N GLN A 57 13.27 15.84 18.85
CA GLN A 57 12.31 15.53 19.91
C GLN A 57 12.80 14.39 20.81
N LEU A 58 13.39 13.36 20.20
CA LEU A 58 13.91 12.19 20.91
C LEU A 58 15.10 12.54 21.81
N ASN A 59 16.01 13.39 21.33
CA ASN A 59 17.22 13.78 22.05
C ASN A 59 17.02 15.02 22.95
N ASN A 60 15.78 15.48 23.15
CA ASN A 60 15.49 16.58 24.06
C ASN A 60 15.72 16.12 25.51
N PRO A 61 16.48 16.86 26.34
CA PRO A 61 16.68 16.50 27.75
C PRO A 61 15.38 16.38 28.56
N ASN A 62 14.32 17.06 28.13
CA ASN A 62 12.97 16.92 28.69
C ASN A 62 12.01 16.45 27.58
N PRO A 63 12.00 15.15 27.24
CA PRO A 63 11.16 14.65 26.17
C PRO A 63 9.68 14.58 26.62
N PRO A 64 8.72 14.73 25.70
CA PRO A 64 7.33 14.42 25.99
C PRO A 64 7.18 12.93 26.29
N ALA A 65 6.15 12.55 27.06
CA ALA A 65 5.88 11.16 27.40
C ALA A 65 5.66 10.27 26.15
N ILE A 66 5.09 10.85 25.09
CA ILE A 66 4.87 10.20 23.80
C ILE A 66 5.27 11.20 22.69
N ILE A 67 6.07 10.73 21.73
CA ILE A 67 6.35 11.49 20.52
C ILE A 67 5.22 11.20 19.52
N GLU A 68 4.37 12.19 19.29
CA GLU A 68 3.26 12.04 18.35
C GLU A 68 3.75 11.97 16.90
N ASP A 69 3.38 10.90 16.20
CA ASP A 69 3.60 10.78 14.75
C ASP A 69 2.32 11.22 14.01
N PRO A 70 2.34 12.39 13.33
CA PRO A 70 1.19 12.85 12.57
C PRO A 70 0.86 11.93 11.38
N ALA A 71 1.80 11.15 10.86
CA ALA A 71 1.51 10.16 9.84
C ALA A 71 0.65 9.02 10.39
N LEU A 72 0.96 8.54 11.60
CA LEU A 72 0.17 7.50 12.27
C LEU A 72 -1.24 8.00 12.62
N ILE A 73 -1.36 9.22 13.14
CA ILE A 73 -2.66 9.82 13.46
C ILE A 73 -3.52 9.95 12.19
N ARG A 74 -2.96 10.45 11.09
CA ARG A 74 -3.68 10.55 9.81
C ARG A 74 -4.07 9.18 9.26
N TRP A 75 -3.20 8.17 9.40
CA TRP A 75 -3.52 6.80 9.01
C TRP A 75 -4.70 6.24 9.80
N ALA A 76 -4.69 6.41 11.13
CA ALA A 76 -5.79 5.99 12.00
C ALA A 76 -7.10 6.73 11.65
N TYR A 77 -7.03 8.04 11.44
CA TYR A 77 -8.17 8.86 11.02
C TYR A 77 -8.76 8.36 9.69
N ALA A 78 -7.90 8.10 8.69
CA ALA A 78 -8.33 7.61 7.39
C ALA A 78 -9.07 6.27 7.47
N ARG A 79 -8.64 5.40 8.40
CA ARG A 79 -9.21 4.05 8.59
C ARG A 79 -10.49 4.03 9.41
N THR A 80 -10.71 5.03 10.27
CA THR A 80 -11.81 5.02 11.25
C THR A 80 -12.87 6.08 10.94
N GLN A 81 -12.46 7.33 10.77
CA GLN A 81 -13.36 8.48 10.68
C GLN A 81 -13.66 8.87 9.22
N ASN A 82 -12.73 8.62 8.29
CA ASN A 82 -12.89 9.04 6.90
C ASN A 82 -13.60 8.04 5.99
N VAL A 83 -14.08 6.91 6.51
CA VAL A 83 -14.67 5.83 5.68
C VAL A 83 -16.02 6.24 5.11
N TYR A 84 -16.96 6.68 5.96
CA TYR A 84 -18.31 7.07 5.52
C TYR A 84 -18.38 8.42 4.81
N PRO A 85 -17.64 9.48 5.22
CA PRO A 85 -17.67 10.76 4.51
C PRO A 85 -17.23 10.66 3.04
N THR A 86 -16.36 9.71 2.72
CA THR A 86 -15.86 9.49 1.35
C THR A 86 -16.58 8.37 0.60
N PHE A 87 -17.52 7.67 1.25
CA PHE A 87 -18.29 6.60 0.62
C PHE A 87 -19.29 7.17 -0.39
N ARG A 88 -19.35 6.54 -1.56
CA ARG A 88 -20.35 6.86 -2.60
C ARG A 88 -21.14 5.60 -2.95
N PRO A 89 -22.48 5.63 -2.88
CA PRO A 89 -23.29 4.50 -3.31
C PRO A 89 -23.25 4.38 -4.84
N THR A 90 -22.38 3.51 -5.34
CA THR A 90 -22.24 3.15 -6.75
C THR A 90 -22.78 1.73 -7.01
N PRO A 91 -23.15 1.36 -8.25
CA PRO A 91 -23.58 0.00 -8.55
C PRO A 91 -22.59 -1.08 -8.10
N LYS A 92 -21.28 -0.84 -8.27
CA LYS A 92 -20.21 -1.75 -7.81
C LYS A 92 -20.23 -1.92 -6.29
N THR A 93 -20.26 -0.82 -5.54
CA THR A 93 -20.23 -0.88 -4.07
C THR A 93 -21.50 -1.47 -3.50
N SER A 94 -22.66 -1.17 -4.08
CA SER A 94 -23.94 -1.74 -3.67
C SER A 94 -24.01 -3.24 -3.95
N PHE A 95 -23.52 -3.68 -5.12
CA PHE A 95 -23.45 -5.11 -5.46
C PHE A 95 -22.52 -5.87 -4.52
N LEU A 96 -21.29 -5.38 -4.30
CA LEU A 96 -20.35 -6.00 -3.35
C LEU A 96 -20.97 -6.05 -1.94
N GLY A 97 -21.59 -4.95 -1.50
CA GLY A 97 -22.28 -4.89 -0.21
C GLY A 97 -23.35 -5.96 -0.08
N ALA A 98 -24.23 -6.12 -1.08
CA ALA A 98 -25.28 -7.14 -1.07
C ALA A 98 -24.71 -8.56 -1.07
N VAL A 99 -23.72 -8.85 -1.92
CA VAL A 99 -23.08 -10.17 -2.00
C VAL A 99 -22.42 -10.54 -0.68
N PHE A 100 -21.65 -9.64 -0.08
CA PHE A 100 -20.91 -9.93 1.15
C PHE A 100 -21.77 -9.86 2.41
N ALA A 101 -22.85 -9.08 2.43
CA ALA A 101 -23.76 -9.01 3.57
C ALA A 101 -24.83 -10.13 3.54
N LEU A 102 -25.47 -10.36 2.39
CA LEU A 102 -26.57 -11.32 2.28
C LEU A 102 -26.10 -12.71 1.87
N GLY A 103 -25.03 -12.81 1.06
CA GLY A 103 -24.54 -14.08 0.52
C GLY A 103 -24.22 -15.12 1.60
N PRO A 104 -23.40 -14.80 2.62
CA PRO A 104 -23.12 -15.74 3.71
C PRO A 104 -24.37 -16.15 4.49
N ILE A 105 -25.31 -15.22 4.71
CA ILE A 105 -26.56 -15.50 5.44
C ILE A 105 -27.41 -16.51 4.67
N LEU A 106 -27.65 -16.26 3.38
CA LEU A 106 -28.43 -17.14 2.52
C LEU A 106 -27.76 -18.50 2.35
N PHE A 107 -26.43 -18.52 2.21
CA PHE A 107 -25.63 -19.74 2.14
C PHE A 107 -25.85 -20.61 3.39
N TRP A 108 -25.73 -20.05 4.59
CA TRP A 108 -25.90 -20.82 5.82
C TRP A 108 -27.34 -21.27 6.05
N ILE A 109 -28.34 -20.45 5.69
CA ILE A 109 -29.75 -20.86 5.71
C ILE A 109 -29.96 -22.11 4.84
N ALA A 110 -29.43 -22.11 3.63
CA ALA A 110 -29.55 -23.24 2.72
C ALA A 110 -28.81 -24.47 3.26
N ALA A 111 -27.58 -24.31 3.74
CA ALA A 111 -26.78 -25.41 4.30
C ALA A 111 -27.51 -26.09 5.49
N PHE A 112 -27.97 -25.31 6.46
CA PHE A 112 -28.68 -25.86 7.63
C PHE A 112 -30.06 -26.43 7.28
N LYS A 113 -30.68 -25.95 6.21
CA LYS A 113 -31.95 -26.50 5.73
C LYS A 113 -31.79 -27.84 5.01
N VAL A 114 -30.62 -28.12 4.43
CA VAL A 114 -30.32 -29.41 3.79
C VAL A 114 -29.88 -30.46 4.82
N GLU A 115 -29.24 -30.03 5.91
CA GLU A 115 -28.85 -30.92 7.02
C GLU A 115 -30.04 -31.39 7.87
N ARG A 116 -31.06 -30.52 8.05
CA ARG A 116 -32.30 -30.82 8.77
C ARG A 116 -33.31 -31.57 7.90
#